data_AF-A0A522NG75-F1
#
_entry.id   AF-A0A522NG75-F1
#
_cell.length_a   1.000
_cell.length_b   1.000
_cell.length_c   1.000
_cell.angle_alpha   90.00
_cell.angle_beta   90.00
_cell.angle_gamma   90.00
#
_symmetry.space_group_name_H-M   'P 1'
#
loop_
_entity.id
_entity.type
_entity.pdbx_description
1 polymer ?
#
loop_
_entity_poly.entity_id
_entity_poly.type
_entity_poly.pdbx_seq_one_letter_code
_entity_poly.pdbx_strand_id
1 'polypeptide(L)'
;MPNFSRDFSQFELSASQAASLRADFTLLVPETDLSRCSRVDRIIAEYKRVPGIYFWIMRQGERLFSIYIGKTNSMAYRMQNYVGEFQPHSPNDYKLRIFRAFLAESTPDATLDLYFSSKDFSEITQAENIAVTAYDPLLNRRQRPSAQARADLRDAFSLYYRSAFEQLLQNDG
;
A
#
# COMPACT_ATOMS: atom_id res chain seq x y z
N MET A 1 13.50 22.84 -6.61
CA MET A 1 12.29 22.21 -6.02
C MET A 1 12.26 22.60 -4.55
N PRO A 2 11.17 23.18 -4.02
CA PRO A 2 11.12 23.50 -2.59
C PRO A 2 11.11 22.19 -1.80
N ASN A 3 12.01 22.07 -0.83
CA ASN A 3 12.14 20.92 0.03
C ASN A 3 11.05 20.99 1.12
N PHE A 4 9.83 20.57 0.78
CA PHE A 4 8.75 20.47 1.76
C PHE A 4 8.92 19.17 2.55
N SER A 5 9.78 19.20 3.58
CA SER A 5 9.74 18.17 4.61
C SER A 5 8.33 18.16 5.20
N ARG A 6 7.63 17.03 5.04
CA ARG A 6 6.26 16.86 5.54
C ARG A 6 6.33 16.23 6.92
N ASP A 7 5.50 16.75 7.83
CA ASP A 7 5.43 16.22 9.17
C ASP A 7 4.48 15.01 9.23
N PHE A 8 5.07 13.84 9.48
CA PHE A 8 4.36 12.59 9.72
C PHE A 8 4.21 12.26 11.21
N SER A 9 4.59 13.16 12.13
CA SER A 9 4.61 12.94 13.58
C SER A 9 3.33 12.32 14.15
N GLN A 10 2.16 12.72 13.64
CA GLN A 10 0.87 12.17 14.07
C GLN A 10 0.69 10.66 13.80
N PHE A 11 1.52 10.08 12.94
CA PHE A 11 1.51 8.66 12.57
C PHE A 11 2.70 7.90 13.13
N GLU A 12 3.58 8.57 13.88
CA GLU A 12 4.72 7.93 14.52
C GLU A 12 4.24 6.91 15.55
N LEU A 13 4.81 5.71 15.50
CA LEU A 13 4.53 4.68 16.47
C LEU A 13 5.19 5.05 17.80
N SER A 14 4.42 4.98 18.88
CA SER A 14 5.00 5.01 20.22
C SER A 14 5.88 3.78 20.47
N ALA A 15 6.73 3.83 21.50
CA ALA A 15 7.60 2.70 21.85
C ALA A 15 6.83 1.40 22.12
N SER A 16 5.65 1.49 22.75
CA SER A 16 4.79 0.33 22.99
C SER A 16 4.19 -0.21 21.70
N GLN A 17 3.71 0.65 20.80
CA GLN A 17 3.23 0.23 19.48
C GLN A 17 4.34 -0.41 18.64
N ALA A 18 5.56 0.15 18.66
CA ALA A 18 6.70 -0.42 17.96
C ALA A 18 7.10 -1.79 18.54
N ALA A 19 7.00 -1.98 19.86
CA ALA A 19 7.21 -3.28 20.49
C ALA A 19 6.14 -4.29 20.08
N SER A 20 4.86 -3.92 20.11
CA SER A 20 3.75 -4.76 19.66
C SER A 20 3.87 -5.14 18.19
N LEU A 21 4.25 -4.20 17.31
CA LEU A 21 4.51 -4.49 15.90
C LEU A 21 5.54 -5.61 15.74
N ARG A 22 6.65 -5.53 16.48
CA ARG A 22 7.74 -6.52 16.40
C ARG A 22 7.38 -7.86 17.02
N ALA A 23 6.43 -7.89 17.96
CA ALA A 23 5.94 -9.12 18.58
C ALA A 23 4.90 -9.83 17.69
N ASP A 24 4.00 -9.05 17.08
CA ASP A 24 2.80 -9.59 16.42
C ASP A 24 2.98 -9.80 14.91
N PHE A 25 3.97 -9.13 14.30
CA PHE A 25 4.22 -9.18 12.87
C PHE A 25 5.66 -9.58 12.53
N THR A 26 5.80 -10.30 11.43
CA THR A 26 7.09 -10.62 10.81
C THR A 26 7.40 -9.60 9.72
N LEU A 27 8.61 -9.04 9.72
CA LEU A 27 9.12 -8.22 8.63
C LEU A 27 9.38 -9.10 7.40
N LEU A 28 8.59 -8.94 6.35
CA LEU A 28 8.74 -9.70 5.10
C LEU A 28 9.64 -9.00 4.09
N VAL A 29 9.46 -7.70 3.91
CA VAL A 29 10.22 -6.92 2.93
C VAL A 29 10.71 -5.64 3.60
N PRO A 30 11.99 -5.57 4.01
CA PRO A 30 12.60 -4.30 4.35
C PRO A 30 12.86 -3.49 3.08
N GLU A 31 12.71 -2.17 3.19
CA GLU A 31 13.16 -1.17 2.22
C GLU A 31 12.68 -1.45 0.80
N THR A 32 11.38 -1.76 0.67
CA THR A 32 10.82 -2.11 -0.62
C THR A 32 10.76 -0.91 -1.54
N ASP A 33 10.98 -1.21 -2.82
CA ASP A 33 10.72 -0.30 -3.90
C ASP A 33 9.41 -0.60 -4.64
N LEU A 34 8.65 -1.59 -4.16
CA LEU A 34 7.46 -2.12 -4.84
C LEU A 34 7.75 -2.56 -6.29
N SER A 35 9.02 -2.89 -6.58
CA SER A 35 9.42 -3.53 -7.83
C SER A 35 9.55 -5.04 -7.62
N ARG A 36 9.52 -5.78 -8.73
CA ARG A 36 9.73 -7.23 -8.68
C ARG A 36 11.21 -7.54 -8.50
N CYS A 37 11.53 -8.30 -7.45
CA CYS A 37 12.87 -8.77 -7.16
C CYS A 37 12.84 -10.19 -6.58
N SER A 38 14.01 -10.81 -6.41
CA SER A 38 14.13 -12.19 -5.91
C SER A 38 13.50 -12.39 -4.52
N ARG A 39 13.51 -11.38 -3.65
CA ARG A 39 12.83 -11.43 -2.35
C ARG A 39 11.31 -11.46 -2.49
N VAL A 40 10.76 -10.63 -3.39
CA VAL A 40 9.33 -10.65 -3.72
C VAL A 40 8.94 -12.00 -4.30
N ASP A 41 9.74 -12.57 -5.21
CA ASP A 41 9.45 -13.88 -5.78
C ASP A 41 9.44 -15.00 -4.72
N ARG A 42 10.32 -14.93 -3.70
CA ARG A 42 10.29 -15.85 -2.56
C ARG A 42 9.00 -15.73 -1.76
N ILE A 43 8.55 -14.51 -1.46
CA ILE A 43 7.29 -14.29 -0.75
C ILE A 43 6.11 -14.84 -1.55
N ILE A 44 6.10 -14.62 -2.87
CA ILE A 44 5.07 -15.15 -3.76
C ILE A 44 5.07 -16.69 -3.74
N ALA A 45 6.25 -17.32 -3.64
CA ALA A 45 6.37 -18.77 -3.56
C ALA A 45 5.92 -19.33 -2.21
N GLU A 46 6.35 -18.72 -1.11
CA GLU A 46 6.14 -19.20 0.27
C GLU A 46 4.73 -18.92 0.79
N TYR A 47 4.15 -17.77 0.45
CA TYR A 47 2.89 -17.31 1.03
C TYR A 47 1.67 -17.53 0.13
N LYS A 48 1.68 -18.61 -0.67
CA LYS A 48 0.54 -19.01 -1.49
C LYS A 48 -0.62 -19.44 -0.60
N ARG A 49 -1.78 -18.80 -0.76
CA ARG A 49 -3.00 -19.10 0.03
C ARG A 49 -2.78 -18.95 1.53
N VAL A 50 -1.83 -18.11 1.95
CA VAL A 50 -1.64 -17.77 3.36
C VAL A 50 -2.45 -16.50 3.66
N PRO A 51 -3.57 -16.62 4.40
CA PRO A 51 -4.33 -15.48 4.86
C PRO A 51 -3.62 -14.75 6.00
N GLY A 52 -3.96 -13.47 6.16
CA GLY A 52 -3.43 -12.65 7.23
C GLY A 52 -3.67 -11.16 7.03
N ILE A 53 -3.03 -10.39 7.89
CA ILE A 53 -2.99 -8.93 7.83
C ILE A 53 -1.57 -8.47 7.52
N TYR A 54 -1.45 -7.48 6.65
CA TYR A 54 -0.19 -6.85 6.30
C TYR A 54 -0.18 -5.40 6.78
N PHE A 55 1.00 -4.92 7.16
CA PHE A 55 1.21 -3.59 7.70
C PHE A 55 2.42 -2.95 7.04
N TRP A 56 2.16 -1.87 6.30
CA TRP A 56 3.16 -1.01 5.72
C TRP A 56 3.60 0.04 6.73
N ILE A 57 4.91 0.11 6.94
CA ILE A 57 5.57 1.02 7.86
C ILE A 57 6.54 1.88 7.06
N MET A 58 6.48 3.20 7.26
CA MET A 58 7.56 4.07 6.83
C MET A 58 8.61 4.10 7.92
N ARG A 59 9.88 3.97 7.56
CA ARG A 59 11.01 4.10 8.48
C ARG A 59 11.91 5.24 8.07
N GLN A 60 12.20 6.12 9.02
CA GLN A 60 13.12 7.25 8.85
C GLN A 60 14.10 7.27 10.04
N GLY A 61 15.34 6.83 9.81
CA GLY A 61 16.26 6.52 10.90
C GLY A 61 15.70 5.41 11.81
N GLU A 62 15.56 5.70 13.11
CA GLU A 62 14.98 4.79 14.10
C GLU A 62 13.45 4.95 14.26
N ARG A 63 12.86 5.96 13.63
CA ARG A 63 11.44 6.29 13.76
C ARG A 63 10.62 5.43 12.82
N LEU A 64 9.50 4.90 13.32
CA LEU A 64 8.56 4.08 12.58
C LEU A 64 7.22 4.79 12.50
N PHE A 65 6.60 4.80 11.33
CA PHE A 65 5.33 5.49 11.09
C PHE A 65 4.30 4.56 10.47
N SER A 66 3.08 4.62 10.98
CA SER A 66 1.93 3.82 10.59
C SER A 66 1.34 4.28 9.25
N ILE A 67 1.60 3.55 8.17
CA ILE A 67 1.19 3.96 6.82
C ILE A 67 -0.10 3.28 6.38
N TYR A 68 -0.13 1.96 6.36
CA TYR A 68 -1.29 1.25 5.83
C TYR A 68 -1.39 -0.17 6.37
N ILE A 69 -2.58 -0.53 6.83
CA ILE A 69 -2.95 -1.89 7.20
C ILE A 69 -4.02 -2.38 6.25
N GLY A 70 -3.89 -3.62 5.81
CA GLY A 70 -5.00 -4.31 5.16
C GLY A 70 -4.94 -5.82 5.37
N LYS A 71 -6.01 -6.49 4.98
CA LYS A 71 -6.10 -7.95 4.99
C LYS A 71 -5.98 -8.57 3.62
N THR A 72 -5.59 -9.84 3.59
CA THR A 72 -5.57 -10.65 2.38
C THR A 72 -5.88 -12.10 2.68
N ASN A 73 -6.49 -12.78 1.70
CA ASN A 73 -6.70 -14.23 1.72
C ASN A 73 -5.46 -14.97 1.20
N SER A 74 -4.52 -14.26 0.57
CA SER A 74 -3.28 -14.78 0.03
C SER A 74 -2.26 -13.66 -0.04
N MET A 75 -1.22 -13.72 0.79
CA MET A 75 -0.15 -12.71 0.76
C MET A 75 0.65 -12.77 -0.55
N ALA A 76 0.81 -13.95 -1.16
CA ALA A 76 1.39 -14.08 -2.49
C ALA A 76 0.61 -13.27 -3.55
N TYR A 77 -0.72 -13.40 -3.58
CA TYR A 77 -1.57 -12.66 -4.53
C TYR A 77 -1.50 -11.15 -4.26
N ARG A 78 -1.53 -10.76 -2.98
CA ARG A 78 -1.40 -9.34 -2.63
C ARG A 78 -0.07 -8.75 -3.07
N MET A 79 1.02 -9.49 -2.91
CA MET A 79 2.34 -9.05 -3.34
C MET A 79 2.41 -8.92 -4.87
N GLN A 80 1.82 -9.86 -5.61
CA GLN A 80 1.70 -9.77 -7.07
C GLN A 80 0.98 -8.49 -7.51
N ASN A 81 -0.11 -8.11 -6.83
CA ASN A 81 -0.83 -6.89 -7.15
C ASN A 81 0.01 -5.63 -6.94
N TYR A 82 0.88 -5.60 -5.92
CA TYR A 82 1.74 -4.43 -5.67
C TYR A 82 2.86 -4.26 -6.69
N VAL A 83 3.42 -5.37 -7.20
CA VAL A 83 4.49 -5.33 -8.21
C VAL A 83 3.99 -5.44 -9.64
N GLY A 84 2.69 -5.62 -9.82
CA GLY A 84 2.03 -5.69 -11.12
C GLY A 84 1.89 -4.33 -11.80
N GLU A 85 1.41 -4.38 -13.04
CA GLU A 85 1.05 -3.19 -13.80
C GLU A 85 -0.20 -2.52 -13.23
N PHE A 86 -0.36 -1.23 -13.55
CA PHE A 86 -1.54 -0.49 -13.13
C PHE A 86 -2.80 -1.10 -13.73
N GLN A 87 -3.78 -1.38 -12.88
CA GLN A 87 -5.10 -1.87 -13.28
C GLN A 87 -6.14 -0.79 -13.01
N PRO A 88 -6.69 -0.13 -14.06
CA PRO A 88 -7.69 0.93 -13.90
C PRO A 88 -8.92 0.50 -13.09
N HIS A 89 -9.28 -0.78 -13.15
CA HIS A 89 -10.43 -1.35 -12.43
C HIS A 89 -10.12 -1.78 -10.99
N SER A 90 -8.85 -1.75 -10.56
CA SER A 90 -8.42 -2.08 -9.19
C SER A 90 -7.37 -1.10 -8.66
N PRO A 91 -7.70 0.22 -8.60
CA PRO A 91 -6.75 1.28 -8.28
C PRO A 91 -6.26 1.24 -6.82
N ASN A 92 -6.93 0.49 -5.94
CA ASN A 92 -6.52 0.32 -4.55
C ASN A 92 -5.12 -0.28 -4.42
N ASP A 93 -4.71 -1.14 -5.36
CA ASP A 93 -3.40 -1.79 -5.34
C ASP A 93 -2.28 -0.82 -5.76
N TYR A 94 -2.62 0.26 -6.46
CA TYR A 94 -1.67 1.28 -6.90
C TYR A 94 -1.42 2.40 -5.87
N LYS A 95 -2.23 2.47 -4.80
CA LYS A 95 -2.13 3.53 -3.77
C LYS A 95 -0.75 3.60 -3.13
N LEU A 96 -0.12 2.46 -2.86
CA LEU A 96 1.20 2.43 -2.26
C LEU A 96 2.30 2.87 -3.22
N ARG A 97 2.15 2.63 -4.53
CA ARG A 97 3.10 3.12 -5.53
C ARG A 97 3.07 4.64 -5.61
N ILE A 98 1.86 5.22 -5.57
CA ILE A 98 1.69 6.69 -5.50
C ILE A 98 2.27 7.21 -4.19
N PHE A 99 1.96 6.58 -3.05
CA PHE A 99 2.50 6.98 -1.76
C PHE A 99 4.02 6.92 -1.72
N ARG A 100 4.62 5.88 -2.33
CA ARG A 100 6.07 5.76 -2.44
C ARG A 100 6.69 6.88 -3.29
N ALA A 101 6.09 7.20 -4.43
CA ALA A 101 6.55 8.33 -5.24
C ALA A 101 6.48 9.64 -4.45
N PHE A 102 5.39 9.84 -3.71
CA PHE A 102 5.24 10.97 -2.80
C PHE A 102 6.30 11.01 -1.69
N LEU A 103 6.69 9.85 -1.11
CA LEU A 103 7.79 9.78 -0.14
C LEU A 103 9.13 10.16 -0.76
N ALA A 104 9.44 9.67 -1.96
CA ALA A 104 10.70 9.99 -2.63
C ALA A 104 10.89 11.50 -2.86
N GLU A 105 9.79 12.24 -3.02
CA GLU A 105 9.79 13.70 -3.19
C GLU A 105 9.85 14.46 -1.85
N SER A 106 9.16 13.97 -0.82
CA SER A 106 8.93 14.71 0.43
C SER A 106 9.83 14.29 1.59
N THR A 107 10.34 13.06 1.58
CA THR A 107 11.18 12.49 2.64
C THR A 107 12.14 11.46 2.03
N PRO A 108 13.19 11.90 1.30
CA PRO A 108 14.04 11.02 0.48
C PRO A 108 14.84 9.97 1.27
N ASP A 109 15.04 10.20 2.57
CA ASP A 109 15.71 9.30 3.51
C ASP A 109 14.75 8.27 4.14
N ALA A 110 13.45 8.38 3.88
CA ALA A 110 12.47 7.40 4.34
C ALA A 110 12.46 6.16 3.44
N THR A 111 12.25 5.01 4.08
CA THR A 111 12.07 3.72 3.42
C THR A 111 10.71 3.15 3.77
N LEU A 112 10.23 2.19 2.97
CA LEU A 112 8.96 1.52 3.18
C LEU A 112 9.20 0.04 3.49
N ASP A 113 8.71 -0.41 4.64
CA ASP A 113 8.86 -1.77 5.13
C ASP A 113 7.49 -2.48 5.12
N LEU A 114 7.47 -3.77 4.77
CA LEU A 114 6.29 -4.62 4.81
C LEU A 114 6.38 -5.62 5.97
N TYR A 115 5.43 -5.53 6.89
CA TYR A 115 5.20 -6.48 7.96
C TYR A 115 3.96 -7.34 7.66
N PHE A 116 3.96 -8.59 8.13
CA PHE A 116 2.85 -9.51 7.94
C PHE A 116 2.61 -10.36 9.19
N SER A 117 1.34 -10.57 9.51
CA SER A 117 0.88 -11.49 10.56
C SER A 117 -0.09 -12.46 9.91
N SER A 118 0.28 -13.74 9.86
CA SER A 118 -0.63 -14.79 9.40
C SER A 118 -1.74 -14.98 10.43
N LYS A 119 -2.96 -15.16 9.94
CA LYS A 119 -4.17 -15.33 10.74
C LYS A 119 -5.07 -16.34 10.06
N ASP A 120 -5.95 -16.98 10.83
CA ASP A 120 -6.98 -17.81 10.24
C ASP A 120 -7.93 -16.98 9.39
N PHE A 121 -8.44 -17.57 8.31
CA PHE A 121 -9.30 -16.90 7.34
C PHE A 121 -10.55 -16.27 8.00
N SER A 122 -11.12 -16.94 9.00
CA SER A 122 -12.27 -16.44 9.76
C SER A 122 -11.95 -15.20 10.60
N GLU A 123 -10.68 -14.96 10.92
CA GLU A 123 -10.25 -13.94 11.87
C GLU A 123 -9.69 -12.69 11.19
N ILE A 124 -9.28 -12.76 9.92
CA ILE A 124 -8.57 -11.67 9.23
C ILE A 124 -9.30 -10.32 9.28
N THR A 125 -10.64 -10.33 9.26
CA THR A 125 -11.42 -9.09 9.31
C THR A 125 -11.41 -8.47 10.70
N GLN A 126 -11.56 -9.30 11.75
CA GLN A 126 -11.48 -8.83 13.12
C GLN A 126 -10.06 -8.34 13.45
N ALA A 127 -9.04 -9.11 13.05
CA ALA A 127 -7.64 -8.77 13.24
C ALA A 127 -7.26 -7.45 12.54
N GLU A 128 -7.72 -7.24 11.30
CA GLU A 128 -7.53 -5.98 10.57
C GLU A 128 -8.16 -4.80 11.31
N ASN A 129 -9.41 -4.94 11.76
CA ASN A 129 -10.11 -3.87 12.46
C ASN A 129 -9.40 -3.49 13.76
N ILE A 130 -8.98 -4.49 14.56
CA ILE A 130 -8.23 -4.26 15.80
C ILE A 130 -6.93 -3.51 15.50
N ALA A 131 -6.17 -3.97 14.50
CA ALA A 131 -4.89 -3.35 14.15
C ALA A 131 -5.07 -1.92 13.59
N VAL A 132 -6.05 -1.69 12.71
CA VAL A 132 -6.36 -0.35 12.20
C VAL A 132 -6.74 0.60 13.33
N THR A 133 -7.54 0.15 14.31
CA THR A 133 -7.88 0.98 15.47
C THR A 133 -6.68 1.23 16.38
N ALA A 134 -5.82 0.23 16.59
CA ALA A 134 -4.66 0.36 17.48
C ALA A 134 -3.53 1.24 16.90
N TYR A 135 -3.35 1.23 15.58
CA TYR A 135 -2.23 1.89 14.91
C TYR A 135 -2.62 3.12 14.08
N ASP A 136 -3.91 3.37 13.86
CA ASP A 136 -4.49 4.49 13.09
C ASP A 136 -3.67 4.92 11.85
N PRO A 137 -3.52 4.04 10.84
CA PRO A 137 -2.60 4.28 9.73
C PRO A 137 -3.08 5.35 8.76
N LEU A 138 -2.14 6.14 8.22
CA LEU A 138 -2.39 7.26 7.31
C LEU A 138 -3.34 6.91 6.14
N LEU A 139 -3.06 5.85 5.39
CA LEU A 139 -3.81 5.49 4.18
C LEU A 139 -5.13 4.76 4.48
N ASN A 140 -5.34 4.31 5.71
CA ASN A 140 -6.64 3.80 6.15
C ASN A 140 -7.63 4.93 6.46
N ARG A 141 -7.13 6.13 6.76
CA ARG A 141 -7.98 7.30 6.96
C ARG A 141 -8.66 7.68 5.64
N ARG A 142 -10.00 7.71 5.66
CA ARG A 142 -10.80 8.10 4.50
C ARG A 142 -10.85 9.63 4.37
N GLN A 143 -9.82 10.22 3.76
CA GLN A 143 -9.92 11.60 3.32
C GLN A 143 -10.59 11.71 1.96
N ARG A 144 -11.50 12.68 1.81
CA ARG A 144 -12.14 12.95 0.52
C ARG A 144 -11.17 13.75 -0.34
N PRO A 145 -10.89 13.32 -1.58
CA PRO A 145 -10.12 14.14 -2.51
C PRO A 145 -10.83 15.47 -2.79
N SER A 146 -10.05 16.48 -3.20
CA SER A 146 -10.58 17.79 -3.58
C SER A 146 -11.61 17.68 -4.72
N ALA A 147 -12.44 18.72 -4.90
CA ALA A 147 -13.38 18.75 -6.02
C ALA A 147 -12.64 18.69 -7.38
N GLN A 148 -11.52 19.41 -7.49
CA GLN A 148 -10.67 19.40 -8.68
C GLN A 148 -10.12 18.00 -8.97
N ALA A 149 -9.51 17.32 -7.98
CA ALA A 149 -8.96 15.98 -8.18
C ALA A 149 -10.03 14.96 -8.60
N ARG A 150 -11.28 15.13 -8.16
CA ARG A 150 -12.42 14.31 -8.61
C ARG A 150 -12.81 14.60 -10.05
N ALA A 151 -12.80 15.87 -10.47
CA ALA A 151 -13.04 16.25 -11.85
C ALA A 151 -11.94 15.70 -12.77
N ASP A 152 -10.67 15.88 -12.39
CA ASP A 152 -9.52 15.38 -13.16
C ASP A 152 -9.59 13.85 -13.33
N LEU A 153 -9.93 13.11 -12.26
CA LEU A 153 -10.11 11.67 -12.33
C LEU A 153 -11.24 11.26 -13.28
N ARG A 154 -12.39 11.95 -13.23
CA ARG A 154 -13.53 11.68 -14.12
C ARG A 154 -13.15 11.90 -15.58
N ASP A 155 -12.44 12.98 -15.86
CA ASP A 155 -12.07 13.36 -17.22
C ASP A 155 -11.01 12.39 -17.78
N ALA A 156 -10.02 11.99 -16.97
CA ALA A 156 -9.05 10.94 -17.32
C ALA A 156 -9.72 9.58 -17.57
N PHE A 157 -10.69 9.19 -16.74
CA PHE A 157 -11.44 7.96 -16.93
C PHE A 157 -12.26 7.98 -18.22
N SER A 158 -12.88 9.11 -18.54
CA SER A 158 -13.61 9.31 -19.80
C SER A 158 -12.70 9.18 -21.02
N LEU A 159 -11.50 9.76 -20.95
CA LEU A 159 -10.49 9.65 -22.00
C LEU A 159 -10.03 8.20 -22.22
N TYR A 160 -9.77 7.47 -21.14
CA TYR A 160 -9.36 6.06 -21.21
C TYR A 160 -10.37 5.20 -21.98
N TYR A 161 -11.67 5.29 -21.64
CA TYR A 161 -12.69 4.50 -22.33
C TYR A 161 -12.96 4.96 -23.75
N ARG A 162 -12.89 6.27 -24.02
CA ARG A 162 -13.01 6.77 -25.39
C ARG A 162 -11.94 6.17 -26.29
N SER A 163 -10.69 6.13 -25.83
CA SER A 163 -9.59 5.51 -26.57
C SER A 163 -9.85 4.03 -26.86
N ALA A 164 -10.39 3.28 -25.90
CA ALA A 164 -10.76 1.88 -26.11
C ALA A 164 -11.88 1.72 -27.16
N PHE A 165 -12.90 2.59 -27.13
CA PHE A 165 -13.99 2.55 -28.12
C PHE A 165 -13.50 2.91 -29.53
N GLU A 166 -12.67 3.94 -29.66
CA GLU A 166 -12.10 4.34 -30.95
C GLU A 166 -11.26 3.22 -31.55
N GLN A 167 -10.45 2.53 -30.74
CA GLN A 167 -9.65 1.40 -31.21
C GLN A 167 -10.51 0.22 -31.68
N LEU A 168 -11.61 -0.08 -30.98
CA LEU A 168 -12.56 -1.12 -31.42
C LEU A 168 -13.18 -0.76 -32.78
N LEU A 169 -13.63 0.47 -32.94
CA LEU A 169 -14.28 0.93 -34.18
C LEU A 169 -13.31 1.06 -35.37
N GLN A 170 -12.01 1.19 -35.12
CA GLN A 170 -10.97 1.22 -36.17
C GLN A 170 -10.54 -0.17 -36.64
N ASN A 171 -10.70 -1.21 -35.81
CA ASN A 171 -10.34 -2.58 -36.15
C ASN A 171 -11.46 -3.35 -36.88
N ASP A 172 -12.65 -2.76 -36.99
CA ASP A 172 -13.81 -3.29 -37.74
C ASP A 172 -13.88 -2.73 -39.19
N GLY A 173 -12.79 -2.13 -39.69
CA GLY A 173 -12.67 -1.53 -41.03
C GLY A 173 -11.69 -2.27 -41.96
#